data_AF-E4L8S6-F1
#
_entry.id   AF-E4L8S6-F1
#
_cell.length_a   1.000
_cell.length_b   1.000
_cell.length_c   1.000
_cell.angle_alpha   90.00
_cell.angle_beta   90.00
_cell.angle_gamma   90.00
#
_symmetry.space_group_name_H-M   'P 1'
#
loop_
_entity.id
_entity.type
_entity.pdbx_description
1 polymer ?
#
loop_
_entity_poly.entity_id
_entity_poly.type
_entity_poly.pdbx_seq_one_letter_code
_entity_poly.pdbx_strand_id
1 'polypeptide(L)'
;MNFKNKNIIVGICGGIASYKTADLVSKLRQKGANVKCIMTSHAQEFVKPVVFGELSGNQVFTDMFGEIKEWDVEHISLAMWADIFVIAPATANILGKCSNGIADDMLSTTLIATKKPVLFVPSMNSNMFENQIVQENIAKLKSYGYYMLDPDIGHLACNVTGKGRFPKTEKIIENIDKILSGKKLLSGKKVVVTAGGTKEEFDPVRYIGNYSSGLMGYSIAKAAAKEDAEVILISTENFEEIYENLKIKKVKTANEMRSASLTLYDEADVFIMAAAVADYRPEKKFAKKVKKENIENLCINLVKNPDILMELGKNKKTQFLVGFAAETNNLIENGLKKLKNKNLDMLIANDVTQSGAGFESKTNIVSVIYKDGKIDSYPKMSKIELGEILINKISSALE
;
A
#
# COMPACT_ATOMS: atom_id res chain seq x y z
N MET A 1 -5.94 -0.72 -11.25
CA MET A 1 -6.43 -2.05 -10.82
C MET A 1 -7.56 -2.47 -11.74
N ASN A 2 -7.32 -3.49 -12.56
CA ASN A 2 -8.29 -4.09 -13.48
C ASN A 2 -8.19 -5.61 -13.30
N PHE A 3 -9.31 -6.26 -12.98
CA PHE A 3 -9.39 -7.70 -12.73
C PHE A 3 -9.94 -8.48 -13.93
N LYS A 4 -9.91 -7.89 -15.14
CA LYS A 4 -10.32 -8.57 -16.36
C LYS A 4 -9.62 -9.94 -16.48
N ASN A 5 -10.40 -10.97 -16.74
CA ASN A 5 -9.96 -12.37 -16.82
C ASN A 5 -9.42 -12.97 -15.51
N LYS A 6 -9.71 -12.36 -14.35
CA LYS A 6 -9.38 -12.96 -13.04
C LYS A 6 -10.61 -13.64 -12.46
N ASN A 7 -10.47 -14.92 -12.12
CA ASN A 7 -11.49 -15.70 -11.45
C ASN A 7 -11.28 -15.61 -9.93
N ILE A 8 -12.26 -15.07 -9.20
CA ILE A 8 -12.16 -14.86 -7.76
C ILE A 8 -13.28 -15.63 -7.07
N ILE A 9 -12.93 -16.48 -6.11
CA ILE A 9 -13.90 -17.06 -5.19
C ILE A 9 -13.98 -16.21 -3.93
N VAL A 10 -15.19 -15.76 -3.59
CA VAL A 10 -15.47 -15.07 -2.32
C VAL A 10 -16.19 -16.02 -1.39
N GLY A 11 -15.50 -16.45 -0.32
CA GLY A 11 -16.07 -17.26 0.74
C GLY A 11 -16.65 -16.40 1.86
N ILE A 12 -17.94 -16.53 2.13
CA ILE A 12 -18.65 -15.73 3.13
C ILE A 12 -18.97 -16.60 4.34
N CYS A 13 -18.47 -16.21 5.52
CA CYS A 13 -18.77 -16.88 6.79
C CYS A 13 -19.88 -16.14 7.58
N GLY A 14 -20.43 -16.79 8.60
CA GLY A 14 -21.50 -16.24 9.44
C GLY A 14 -21.03 -15.20 10.44
N GLY A 15 -21.05 -13.92 10.04
CA GLY A 15 -20.82 -12.80 10.95
C GLY A 15 -21.56 -11.55 10.49
N ILE A 16 -21.74 -10.59 11.39
CA ILE A 16 -22.48 -9.35 11.08
C ILE A 16 -21.88 -8.59 9.88
N ALA A 17 -20.59 -8.76 9.58
CA ALA A 17 -19.94 -8.12 8.45
C ALA A 17 -20.29 -8.74 7.07
N SER A 18 -21.07 -9.82 7.00
CA SER A 18 -21.43 -10.45 5.72
C SER A 18 -22.15 -9.51 4.77
N TYR A 19 -22.97 -8.55 5.25
CA TYR A 19 -23.59 -7.54 4.38
C TYR A 19 -22.56 -6.61 3.73
N LYS A 20 -21.41 -6.34 4.36
CA LYS A 20 -20.33 -5.52 3.77
C LYS A 20 -19.64 -6.25 2.64
N THR A 21 -19.65 -7.58 2.66
CA THR A 21 -19.09 -8.40 1.58
C THR A 21 -19.88 -8.24 0.27
N ALA A 22 -21.16 -7.85 0.35
CA ALA A 22 -21.94 -7.52 -0.84
C ALA A 22 -21.29 -6.36 -1.64
N ASP A 23 -20.82 -5.32 -0.96
CA ASP A 23 -20.08 -4.21 -1.59
C ASP A 23 -18.77 -4.69 -2.23
N LEU A 24 -18.04 -5.59 -1.56
CA LEU A 24 -16.83 -6.22 -2.11
C LEU A 24 -17.11 -6.97 -3.42
N VAL A 25 -18.11 -7.85 -3.44
CA VAL A 25 -18.48 -8.63 -4.63
C VAL A 25 -18.90 -7.71 -5.77
N SER A 26 -19.73 -6.70 -5.49
CA SER A 26 -20.16 -5.70 -6.47
C SER A 26 -18.96 -4.96 -7.10
N LYS A 27 -18.05 -4.45 -6.26
CA LYS A 27 -16.86 -3.70 -6.72
C LYS A 27 -15.87 -4.56 -7.48
N LEU A 28 -15.68 -5.84 -7.11
CA LEU A 28 -14.82 -6.77 -7.85
C LEU A 28 -15.35 -6.99 -9.28
N ARG A 29 -16.66 -7.23 -9.41
CA ARG A 29 -17.31 -7.39 -10.74
C ARG A 29 -17.24 -6.12 -11.56
N GLN A 30 -17.51 -4.94 -10.97
CA GLN A 30 -17.36 -3.65 -11.65
C GLN A 30 -15.94 -3.41 -12.17
N LYS A 31 -14.92 -3.97 -11.49
CA LYS A 31 -13.52 -3.94 -11.91
C LYS A 31 -13.15 -5.06 -12.90
N GLY A 32 -14.13 -5.83 -13.40
CA GLY A 32 -13.96 -6.83 -14.44
C GLY A 32 -13.62 -8.25 -13.97
N ALA A 33 -13.63 -8.52 -12.65
CA ALA A 33 -13.42 -9.86 -12.13
C ALA A 33 -14.61 -10.77 -12.45
N ASN A 34 -14.33 -12.05 -12.70
CA ASN A 34 -15.35 -13.10 -12.67
C ASN A 34 -15.44 -13.64 -11.24
N VAL A 35 -16.58 -13.45 -10.58
CA VAL A 35 -16.72 -13.73 -9.14
C VAL A 35 -17.70 -14.87 -8.91
N LYS A 36 -17.30 -15.90 -8.19
CA LYS A 36 -18.21 -16.92 -7.64
C LYS A 36 -18.20 -16.85 -6.12
N CYS A 37 -19.35 -17.09 -5.50
CA CYS A 37 -19.50 -16.98 -4.05
C CYS A 37 -19.74 -18.35 -3.43
N ILE A 38 -19.08 -18.64 -2.31
CA ILE A 38 -19.37 -19.80 -1.47
C ILE A 38 -19.81 -19.29 -0.10
N MET A 39 -21.00 -19.69 0.35
CA MET A 39 -21.55 -19.25 1.63
C MET A 39 -21.63 -20.42 2.61
N THR A 40 -21.18 -20.22 3.84
CA THR A 40 -21.47 -21.18 4.91
C THR A 40 -22.95 -21.13 5.29
N SER A 41 -23.49 -22.19 5.90
CA SER A 41 -24.86 -22.20 6.44
C SER A 41 -25.13 -20.99 7.34
N HIS A 42 -24.19 -20.66 8.22
CA HIS A 42 -24.31 -19.53 9.14
C HIS A 42 -24.28 -18.17 8.43
N ALA A 43 -23.64 -18.04 7.26
CA ALA A 43 -23.69 -16.79 6.49
C ALA A 43 -25.10 -16.51 5.94
N GLN A 44 -25.86 -17.57 5.62
CA GLN A 44 -27.21 -17.48 5.05
C GLN A 44 -28.27 -16.99 6.05
N GLU A 45 -27.95 -17.02 7.35
CA GLU A 45 -28.76 -16.41 8.41
C GLU A 45 -28.61 -14.88 8.46
N PHE A 46 -27.49 -14.33 7.98
CA PHE A 46 -27.26 -12.87 7.94
C PHE A 46 -27.70 -12.25 6.62
N VAL A 47 -27.37 -12.88 5.49
CA VAL A 47 -27.67 -12.37 4.14
C VAL A 47 -28.07 -13.56 3.27
N LYS A 48 -29.14 -13.44 2.49
CA LYS A 48 -29.60 -14.55 1.64
C LYS A 48 -28.71 -14.72 0.39
N PRO A 49 -28.51 -15.96 -0.11
CA PRO A 49 -27.68 -16.25 -1.28
C PRO A 49 -28.03 -15.44 -2.53
N VAL A 50 -29.32 -15.13 -2.75
CA VAL A 50 -29.80 -14.36 -3.90
C VAL A 50 -29.08 -13.02 -4.07
N VAL A 51 -28.74 -12.33 -2.96
CA VAL A 51 -28.02 -11.05 -3.01
C VAL A 51 -26.65 -11.21 -3.66
N PHE A 52 -25.91 -12.25 -3.28
CA PHE A 52 -24.60 -12.52 -3.85
C PHE A 52 -24.69 -13.06 -5.27
N GLY A 53 -25.76 -13.78 -5.61
CA GLY A 53 -26.03 -14.23 -6.98
C GLY A 53 -26.21 -13.05 -7.94
N GLU A 54 -27.09 -12.10 -7.58
CA GLU A 54 -27.34 -10.89 -8.37
C GLU A 54 -26.07 -10.03 -8.54
N LEU A 55 -25.33 -9.81 -7.44
CA LEU A 55 -24.14 -8.97 -7.46
C LEU A 55 -22.99 -9.62 -8.23
N SER A 56 -22.78 -10.93 -8.09
CA SER A 56 -21.71 -11.64 -8.79
C SER A 56 -22.06 -11.97 -10.24
N GLY A 57 -23.35 -12.12 -10.57
CA GLY A 57 -23.83 -12.62 -11.86
C GLY A 57 -23.62 -14.14 -12.03
N ASN A 58 -23.34 -14.87 -10.95
CA ASN A 58 -23.04 -16.30 -10.95
C ASN A 58 -23.84 -17.04 -9.87
N GLN A 59 -23.91 -18.37 -9.99
CA GLN A 59 -24.47 -19.22 -8.93
C GLN A 59 -23.67 -19.06 -7.62
N VAL A 60 -24.40 -19.09 -6.50
CA VAL A 60 -23.83 -19.12 -5.15
C VAL A 60 -23.86 -20.56 -4.63
N PHE A 61 -22.71 -21.04 -4.15
CA PHE A 61 -22.56 -22.39 -3.62
C PHE A 61 -22.79 -22.38 -2.11
N THR A 62 -23.69 -23.21 -1.62
CA THR A 62 -24.17 -23.17 -0.23
C THR A 62 -24.09 -24.51 0.49
N ASP A 63 -24.08 -25.61 -0.26
CA ASP A 63 -24.11 -26.97 0.26
C ASP A 63 -23.23 -27.87 -0.61
N MET A 64 -22.54 -28.83 0.02
CA MET A 64 -21.71 -29.82 -0.64
C MET A 64 -22.54 -30.90 -1.33
N PHE A 65 -23.76 -31.17 -0.82
CA PHE A 65 -24.65 -32.22 -1.31
C PHE A 65 -25.93 -31.67 -1.95
N GLY A 66 -25.91 -30.39 -2.35
CA GLY A 66 -27.01 -29.78 -3.10
C GLY A 66 -27.21 -30.42 -4.47
N GLU A 67 -28.21 -29.95 -5.22
CA GLU A 67 -28.45 -30.42 -6.59
C GLU A 67 -27.21 -30.17 -7.48
N ILE A 68 -26.50 -31.26 -7.79
CA ILE A 68 -25.35 -31.28 -8.70
C ILE A 68 -25.85 -30.99 -10.11
N LYS A 69 -25.54 -29.81 -10.65
CA LYS A 69 -25.99 -29.41 -11.99
C LYS A 69 -25.07 -29.88 -13.12
N GLU A 70 -23.80 -30.11 -12.82
CA GLU A 70 -22.77 -30.58 -13.75
C GLU A 70 -22.00 -31.74 -13.09
N TRP A 71 -21.70 -32.81 -13.84
CA TRP A 71 -20.99 -34.01 -13.34
C TRP A 71 -19.50 -33.77 -13.07
N ASP A 72 -19.20 -32.74 -12.28
CA ASP A 72 -17.88 -32.41 -11.76
C ASP A 72 -17.90 -32.45 -10.23
N VAL A 73 -16.78 -32.83 -9.63
CA VAL A 73 -16.60 -32.73 -8.16
C VAL A 73 -16.51 -31.24 -7.80
N GLU A 74 -17.65 -30.62 -7.46
CA GLU A 74 -17.81 -29.16 -7.41
C GLU A 74 -16.73 -28.44 -6.59
N HIS A 75 -16.39 -28.93 -5.40
CA HIS A 75 -15.36 -28.32 -4.55
C HIS A 75 -13.95 -28.38 -5.17
N ILE A 76 -13.64 -29.40 -5.98
CA ILE A 76 -12.38 -29.49 -6.72
C ILE A 76 -12.42 -28.56 -7.93
N SER A 77 -13.53 -28.52 -8.67
CA SER A 77 -13.70 -27.64 -9.82
C SER A 77 -13.56 -26.17 -9.41
N LEU A 78 -14.18 -25.77 -8.30
CA LEU A 78 -14.04 -24.43 -7.71
C LEU A 78 -12.59 -24.13 -7.28
N ALA A 79 -11.92 -25.08 -6.62
CA ALA A 79 -10.51 -24.98 -6.23
C ALA A 79 -9.58 -24.74 -7.43
N MET A 80 -9.84 -25.41 -8.56
CA MET A 80 -9.05 -25.27 -9.78
C MET A 80 -9.38 -24.00 -10.57
N TRP A 81 -10.66 -23.60 -10.58
CA TRP A 81 -11.18 -22.48 -11.36
C TRP A 81 -10.65 -21.12 -10.90
N ALA A 82 -10.46 -20.94 -9.58
CA ALA A 82 -10.06 -19.66 -9.03
C ALA A 82 -8.60 -19.30 -9.34
N ASP A 83 -8.33 -18.00 -9.48
CA ASP A 83 -6.98 -17.43 -9.38
C ASP A 83 -6.64 -17.06 -7.93
N ILE A 84 -7.66 -16.75 -7.12
CA ILE A 84 -7.53 -16.43 -5.69
C ILE A 84 -8.84 -16.72 -4.94
N PHE A 85 -8.70 -17.12 -3.68
CA PHE A 85 -9.78 -17.20 -2.70
C PHE A 85 -9.74 -16.01 -1.74
N VAL A 86 -10.89 -15.40 -1.48
CA VAL A 86 -11.04 -14.29 -0.54
C VAL A 86 -12.11 -14.66 0.48
N ILE A 87 -11.71 -14.89 1.73
CA ILE A 87 -12.61 -15.27 2.81
C ILE A 87 -12.98 -14.03 3.60
N ALA A 88 -14.18 -13.50 3.33
CA ALA A 88 -14.62 -12.20 3.81
C ALA A 88 -16.14 -12.25 4.16
N PRO A 89 -16.53 -12.01 5.42
CA PRO A 89 -15.66 -12.06 6.60
C PRO A 89 -15.12 -13.48 6.84
N ALA A 90 -13.88 -13.57 7.35
CA ALA A 90 -13.35 -14.77 7.97
C ALA A 90 -13.66 -14.75 9.47
N THR A 91 -14.46 -15.71 9.95
CA THR A 91 -14.75 -15.85 11.39
C THR A 91 -13.69 -16.69 12.09
N ALA A 92 -13.64 -16.67 13.42
CA ALA A 92 -12.76 -17.54 14.20
C ALA A 92 -12.96 -19.03 13.83
N ASN A 93 -14.18 -19.43 13.50
CA ASN A 93 -14.53 -20.79 13.10
C ASN A 93 -13.81 -21.23 11.83
N ILE A 94 -13.85 -20.46 10.74
CA ILE A 94 -13.19 -20.87 9.48
C ILE A 94 -11.66 -20.86 9.62
N LEU A 95 -11.10 -19.94 10.41
CA LEU A 95 -9.67 -19.90 10.72
C LEU A 95 -9.26 -21.15 11.52
N GLY A 96 -10.06 -21.54 12.51
CA GLY A 96 -9.86 -22.77 13.30
C GLY A 96 -9.97 -24.03 12.45
N LYS A 97 -11.00 -24.12 11.59
CA LYS A 97 -11.17 -25.25 10.67
C LYS A 97 -9.98 -25.39 9.71
N CYS A 98 -9.62 -24.30 9.02
CA CYS A 98 -8.53 -24.31 8.04
C CYS A 98 -7.18 -24.66 8.69
N SER A 99 -6.85 -24.04 9.82
CA SER A 99 -5.58 -24.28 10.54
C SER A 99 -5.42 -25.72 11.07
N ASN A 100 -6.51 -26.47 11.20
CA ASN A 100 -6.53 -27.84 11.71
C ASN A 100 -6.98 -28.89 10.68
N GLY A 101 -7.15 -28.50 9.40
CA GLY A 101 -7.48 -29.43 8.33
C GLY A 101 -8.92 -29.96 8.37
N ILE A 102 -9.86 -29.23 8.96
CA ILE A 102 -11.28 -29.60 9.00
C ILE A 102 -11.95 -29.15 7.69
N ALA A 103 -12.52 -30.11 6.95
CA ALA A 103 -13.26 -29.93 5.69
C ALA A 103 -14.64 -30.60 5.77
N ASP A 104 -15.57 -29.93 6.44
CA ASP A 104 -16.90 -30.44 6.79
C ASP A 104 -18.05 -29.66 6.13
N ASP A 105 -17.74 -28.57 5.40
CA ASP A 105 -18.69 -27.81 4.60
C ASP A 105 -18.10 -27.44 3.23
N MET A 106 -18.94 -26.92 2.32
CA MET A 106 -18.51 -26.58 0.95
C MET A 106 -17.32 -25.62 0.93
N LEU A 107 -17.29 -24.63 1.83
CA LEU A 107 -16.23 -23.63 1.88
C LEU A 107 -14.91 -24.22 2.39
N SER A 108 -14.94 -24.85 3.56
CA SER A 108 -13.77 -25.45 4.19
C SER A 108 -13.16 -26.57 3.33
N THR A 109 -14.00 -27.39 2.70
CA THR A 109 -13.55 -28.46 1.79
C THR A 109 -12.87 -27.90 0.55
N THR A 110 -13.45 -26.88 -0.07
CA THR A 110 -12.83 -26.20 -1.22
C THR A 110 -11.50 -25.53 -0.82
N LEU A 111 -11.42 -24.96 0.38
CA LEU A 111 -10.20 -24.31 0.90
C LEU A 111 -9.06 -25.27 1.17
N ILE A 112 -9.34 -26.51 1.59
CA ILE A 112 -8.29 -27.52 1.77
C ILE A 112 -7.82 -28.07 0.43
N ALA A 113 -8.72 -28.16 -0.56
CA ALA A 113 -8.39 -28.65 -1.89
C ALA A 113 -7.56 -27.65 -2.73
N THR A 114 -7.61 -26.36 -2.44
CA THR A 114 -7.00 -25.33 -3.28
C THR A 114 -5.48 -25.23 -3.12
N LYS A 115 -4.80 -25.00 -4.24
CA LYS A 115 -3.37 -24.60 -4.30
C LYS A 115 -3.21 -23.12 -4.64
N LYS A 116 -4.31 -22.40 -4.81
CA LYS A 116 -4.34 -21.00 -5.20
C LYS A 116 -4.10 -20.12 -3.97
N PRO A 117 -3.62 -18.88 -4.14
CA PRO A 117 -3.55 -17.92 -3.05
C PRO A 117 -4.89 -17.78 -2.31
N VAL A 118 -4.84 -17.69 -1.00
CA VAL A 118 -6.00 -17.51 -0.13
C VAL A 118 -5.77 -16.29 0.76
N LEU A 119 -6.67 -15.33 0.69
CA LEU A 119 -6.72 -14.13 1.53
C LEU A 119 -7.85 -14.25 2.55
N PHE A 120 -7.48 -14.34 3.83
CA PHE A 120 -8.44 -14.23 4.92
C PHE A 120 -8.62 -12.77 5.33
N VAL A 121 -9.87 -12.36 5.56
CA VAL A 121 -10.24 -11.05 6.08
C VAL A 121 -10.97 -11.24 7.42
N PRO A 122 -10.24 -11.42 8.54
CA PRO A 122 -10.84 -11.62 9.85
C PRO A 122 -11.82 -10.52 10.22
N SER A 123 -12.97 -10.90 10.76
CA SER A 123 -13.90 -9.95 11.36
C SER A 123 -14.67 -10.62 12.48
N MET A 124 -14.44 -10.18 13.71
CA MET A 124 -15.04 -10.73 14.92
C MET A 124 -14.93 -9.72 16.07
N ASN A 125 -15.53 -10.04 17.22
CA ASN A 125 -15.35 -9.26 18.45
C ASN A 125 -13.87 -9.19 18.86
N SER A 126 -13.43 -8.08 19.48
CA SER A 126 -12.03 -7.89 19.89
C SER A 126 -11.50 -9.03 20.76
N ASN A 127 -12.26 -9.48 21.76
CA ASN A 127 -11.84 -10.56 22.66
C ASN A 127 -11.70 -11.90 21.91
N MET A 128 -12.50 -12.13 20.87
CA MET A 128 -12.35 -13.30 20.01
C MET A 128 -11.12 -13.18 19.13
N PHE A 129 -10.86 -12.00 18.58
CA PHE A 129 -9.68 -11.77 17.74
C PHE A 129 -8.40 -11.90 18.56
N GLU A 130 -8.35 -11.28 19.74
CA GLU A 130 -7.20 -11.28 20.66
C GLU A 130 -7.04 -12.60 21.42
N ASN A 131 -8.01 -13.52 21.31
CA ASN A 131 -7.91 -14.84 21.91
C ASN A 131 -6.65 -15.57 21.41
N GLN A 132 -5.87 -16.12 22.35
CA GLN A 132 -4.59 -16.76 22.05
C GLN A 132 -4.73 -17.88 21.01
N ILE A 133 -5.77 -18.71 21.07
CA ILE A 133 -5.99 -19.81 20.12
C ILE A 133 -6.22 -19.26 18.70
N VAL A 134 -6.96 -18.15 18.58
CA VAL A 134 -7.21 -17.52 17.27
C VAL A 134 -5.92 -16.89 16.72
N GLN A 135 -5.13 -16.24 17.57
CA GLN A 135 -3.83 -15.68 17.17
C GLN A 135 -2.84 -16.78 16.75
N GLU A 136 -2.80 -17.92 17.45
CA GLU A 136 -2.00 -19.08 17.08
C GLU A 136 -2.44 -19.67 15.72
N ASN A 137 -3.75 -19.78 15.49
CA ASN A 137 -4.29 -20.21 14.20
C ASN A 137 -3.91 -19.25 13.06
N ILE A 138 -4.00 -17.93 13.29
CA ILE A 138 -3.60 -16.90 12.33
C ILE A 138 -2.10 -17.01 12.01
N ALA A 139 -1.25 -17.12 13.03
CA ALA A 139 0.20 -17.25 12.86
C ALA A 139 0.57 -18.53 12.10
N LYS A 140 -0.07 -19.66 12.44
CA LYS A 140 0.11 -20.95 11.76
C LYS A 140 -0.28 -20.84 10.28
N LEU A 141 -1.43 -20.25 9.97
CA LEU A 141 -1.86 -20.04 8.58
C LEU A 141 -0.89 -19.13 7.82
N LYS A 142 -0.45 -18.00 8.42
CA LYS A 142 0.58 -17.14 7.81
C LYS A 142 1.87 -17.92 7.49
N SER A 143 2.30 -18.81 8.39
CA SER A 143 3.51 -19.64 8.18
C SER A 143 3.39 -20.61 7.00
N TYR A 144 2.18 -21.03 6.64
CA TYR A 144 1.90 -21.86 5.47
C TYR A 144 1.64 -21.06 4.18
N GLY A 145 1.85 -19.73 4.21
CA GLY A 145 1.72 -18.87 3.04
C GLY A 145 0.31 -18.35 2.77
N TYR A 146 -0.63 -18.53 3.71
CA TYR A 146 -1.93 -17.88 3.63
C TYR A 146 -1.79 -16.38 3.90
N TYR A 147 -2.49 -15.58 3.09
CA TYR A 147 -2.53 -14.13 3.29
C TYR A 147 -3.57 -13.79 4.36
N MET A 148 -3.23 -12.86 5.25
CA MET A 148 -4.14 -12.34 6.26
C MET A 148 -4.23 -10.83 6.08
N LEU A 149 -5.45 -10.30 6.07
CA LEU A 149 -5.67 -8.86 6.14
C LEU A 149 -6.14 -8.48 7.54
N ASP A 150 -5.27 -7.84 8.31
CA ASP A 150 -5.61 -7.39 9.65
C ASP A 150 -6.90 -6.55 9.70
N PRO A 151 -7.79 -6.82 10.68
CA PRO A 151 -9.02 -6.06 10.84
C PRO A 151 -8.72 -4.61 11.24
N ASP A 152 -9.64 -3.72 10.87
CA ASP A 152 -9.58 -2.32 11.28
C ASP A 152 -9.92 -2.18 12.79
N ILE A 153 -9.50 -1.05 13.36
CA ILE A 153 -9.90 -0.62 14.71
C ILE A 153 -11.13 0.27 14.60
N GLY A 154 -12.14 0.02 15.43
CA GLY A 154 -13.29 0.92 15.52
C GLY A 154 -14.42 0.37 16.37
N HIS A 155 -15.54 1.09 16.36
CA HIS A 155 -16.75 0.67 17.06
C HIS A 155 -17.32 -0.61 16.43
N LEU A 156 -17.47 -1.65 17.25
CA LEU A 156 -18.00 -2.95 16.89
C LEU A 156 -19.50 -3.03 17.22
N ALA A 157 -20.19 -4.04 16.68
CA ALA A 157 -21.63 -4.24 16.92
C ALA A 157 -21.98 -4.49 18.41
N CYS A 158 -20.99 -4.92 19.21
CA CYS A 158 -21.13 -5.14 20.64
C CYS A 158 -20.87 -3.90 21.51
N ASN A 159 -20.91 -2.69 20.93
CA ASN A 159 -20.65 -1.41 21.62
C ASN A 159 -19.26 -1.27 22.27
N VAL A 160 -18.27 -2.01 21.74
CA VAL A 160 -16.86 -1.91 22.13
C VAL A 160 -16.07 -1.28 20.98
N THR A 161 -15.13 -0.40 21.29
CA THR A 161 -14.13 0.08 20.33
C THR A 161 -12.89 -0.79 20.44
N GLY A 162 -12.50 -1.46 19.37
CA GLY A 162 -11.30 -2.31 19.37
C GLY A 162 -10.96 -2.89 17.99
N LYS A 163 -9.91 -3.70 17.95
CA LYS A 163 -9.44 -4.39 16.74
C LYS A 163 -10.38 -5.57 16.44
N GLY A 164 -10.81 -5.72 15.20
CA GLY A 164 -11.77 -6.77 14.81
C GLY A 164 -12.85 -6.32 13.82
N ARG A 165 -12.88 -5.03 13.47
CA ARG A 165 -13.81 -4.47 12.50
C ARG A 165 -13.43 -4.92 11.09
N PHE A 166 -14.42 -5.36 10.32
CA PHE A 166 -14.25 -5.64 8.90
C PHE A 166 -13.61 -4.44 8.16
N PRO A 167 -12.48 -4.64 7.44
CA PRO A 167 -11.78 -3.58 6.73
C PRO A 167 -12.62 -2.87 5.68
N LYS A 168 -12.20 -1.65 5.29
CA LYS A 168 -12.75 -0.98 4.11
C LYS A 168 -12.58 -1.87 2.86
N THR A 169 -13.61 -1.92 2.02
CA THR A 169 -13.63 -2.73 0.80
C THR A 169 -12.44 -2.44 -0.13
N GLU A 170 -12.04 -1.17 -0.22
CA GLU A 170 -10.90 -0.75 -1.02
C GLU A 170 -9.62 -1.45 -0.56
N LYS A 171 -9.38 -1.50 0.77
CA LYS A 171 -8.19 -2.16 1.35
C LYS A 171 -8.15 -3.65 1.00
N ILE A 172 -9.29 -4.33 0.99
CA ILE A 172 -9.39 -5.74 0.58
C ILE A 172 -9.04 -5.88 -0.90
N ILE A 173 -9.64 -5.05 -1.75
CA ILE A 173 -9.39 -5.05 -3.20
C ILE A 173 -7.91 -4.79 -3.53
N GLU A 174 -7.27 -3.85 -2.83
CA GLU A 174 -5.85 -3.56 -3.05
C GLU A 174 -4.95 -4.74 -2.67
N ASN A 175 -5.30 -5.50 -1.62
CA ASN A 175 -4.58 -6.71 -1.24
C ASN A 175 -4.80 -7.85 -2.24
N ILE A 176 -6.01 -8.00 -2.78
CA ILE A 176 -6.29 -8.95 -3.87
C ILE A 176 -5.44 -8.62 -5.11
N ASP A 177 -5.41 -7.34 -5.50
CA ASP A 177 -4.58 -6.87 -6.63
C ASP A 177 -3.10 -7.18 -6.38
N LYS A 178 -2.58 -6.85 -5.19
CA LYS A 178 -1.19 -7.17 -4.81
C LYS A 178 -0.88 -8.66 -4.96
N ILE A 179 -1.72 -9.54 -4.43
CA ILE A 179 -1.49 -10.99 -4.48
C ILE A 179 -1.52 -11.52 -5.91
N LEU A 180 -2.44 -11.01 -6.74
CA LEU A 180 -2.63 -11.48 -8.12
C LEU A 180 -1.62 -10.89 -9.12
N SER A 181 -1.02 -9.74 -8.81
CA SER A 181 -0.17 -8.99 -9.76
C SER A 181 1.29 -8.82 -9.33
N GLY A 182 1.61 -9.00 -8.05
CA GLY A 182 2.99 -8.91 -7.56
C GLY A 182 3.83 -10.01 -8.19
N LYS A 183 4.81 -9.61 -9.00
CA LYS A 183 5.83 -10.51 -9.55
C LYS A 183 6.89 -10.86 -8.50
N LYS A 184 6.81 -10.23 -7.32
CA LYS A 184 7.76 -10.35 -6.21
C LYS A 184 9.16 -9.88 -6.61
N LEU A 185 9.22 -8.86 -7.47
CA LEU A 185 10.46 -8.34 -8.04
C LEU A 185 11.46 -7.84 -7.00
N LEU A 186 10.99 -7.45 -5.83
CA LEU A 186 11.79 -6.91 -4.74
C LEU A 186 11.69 -7.78 -3.48
N SER A 187 11.33 -9.06 -3.61
CA SER A 187 11.27 -9.97 -2.47
C SER A 187 12.63 -10.06 -1.78
N GLY A 188 12.64 -9.92 -0.45
CA GLY A 188 13.85 -9.88 0.35
C GLY A 188 14.66 -8.58 0.27
N LYS A 189 14.15 -7.53 -0.40
CA LYS A 189 14.79 -6.21 -0.47
C LYS A 189 14.16 -5.23 0.52
N LYS A 190 15.00 -4.38 1.11
CA LYS A 190 14.58 -3.26 1.96
C LYS A 190 14.59 -1.96 1.17
N VAL A 191 13.43 -1.33 1.04
CA VAL A 191 13.24 -0.09 0.27
C VAL A 191 12.85 1.04 1.22
N VAL A 192 13.62 2.11 1.23
CA VAL A 192 13.31 3.32 2.01
C VAL A 192 12.89 4.43 1.05
N VAL A 193 11.75 5.07 1.32
CA VAL A 193 11.21 6.16 0.49
C VAL A 193 10.94 7.38 1.35
N THR A 194 11.28 8.58 0.89
CA THR A 194 10.85 9.83 1.52
C THR A 194 9.66 10.45 0.80
N ALA A 195 8.71 11.03 1.52
CA ALA A 195 7.53 11.68 0.94
C ALA A 195 7.09 12.94 1.72
N GLY A 196 6.40 13.82 1.00
CA GLY A 196 5.80 15.05 1.54
C GLY A 196 6.74 16.25 1.47
N GLY A 197 6.25 17.40 1.92
CA GLY A 197 7.04 18.64 2.05
C GLY A 197 7.44 18.87 3.50
N THR A 198 8.70 19.22 3.76
CA THR A 198 9.12 19.55 5.15
C THR A 198 8.54 20.89 5.60
N LYS A 199 8.24 20.98 6.89
CA LYS A 199 7.59 22.14 7.52
C LYS A 199 8.56 22.75 8.52
N GLU A 200 9.26 23.79 8.10
CA GLU A 200 10.24 24.51 8.92
C GLU A 200 9.53 25.57 9.76
N GLU A 201 9.16 25.18 10.98
CA GLU A 201 8.35 26.00 11.89
C GLU A 201 9.04 27.32 12.27
N PHE A 202 8.38 28.43 11.99
CA PHE A 202 8.75 29.76 12.48
C PHE A 202 8.21 29.98 13.90
N ASP A 203 6.92 29.68 14.09
CA ASP A 203 6.22 29.66 15.37
C ASP A 203 5.23 28.48 15.41
N PRO A 204 4.48 28.23 16.49
CA PRO A 204 3.57 27.07 16.56
C PRO A 204 2.40 27.09 15.55
N VAL A 205 2.21 28.18 14.80
CA VAL A 205 1.11 28.38 13.86
C VAL A 205 1.60 28.49 12.42
N ARG A 206 2.84 28.94 12.20
CA ARG A 206 3.38 29.29 10.89
C ARG A 206 4.67 28.53 10.61
N TYR A 207 4.84 28.08 9.37
CA TYR A 207 6.04 27.39 8.91
C TYR A 207 6.39 27.83 7.47
N ILE A 208 7.63 27.54 7.07
CA ILE A 208 8.12 27.63 5.70
C ILE A 208 8.22 26.21 5.15
N GLY A 209 7.74 25.98 3.93
CA GLY A 209 7.76 24.65 3.31
C GLY A 209 7.33 24.67 1.86
N ASN A 210 7.29 23.49 1.25
CA ASN A 210 6.96 23.30 -0.16
C ASN A 210 5.58 22.64 -0.32
N TYR A 211 4.87 22.93 -1.41
CA TYR A 211 3.54 22.40 -1.75
C TYR A 211 3.56 20.91 -2.17
N SER A 212 4.13 20.04 -1.36
CA SER A 212 4.18 18.60 -1.66
C SER A 212 3.13 17.83 -0.87
N SER A 213 2.18 17.25 -1.60
CA SER A 213 1.19 16.32 -1.05
C SER A 213 1.78 14.95 -0.67
N GLY A 214 3.05 14.68 -1.00
CA GLY A 214 3.70 13.39 -0.77
C GLY A 214 3.18 12.20 -1.61
N LEU A 215 2.16 12.42 -2.44
CA LEU A 215 1.50 11.35 -3.20
C LEU A 215 2.44 10.56 -4.12
N MET A 216 3.47 11.20 -4.68
CA MET A 216 4.45 10.52 -5.53
C MET A 216 5.27 9.51 -4.73
N GLY A 217 5.91 9.95 -3.63
CA GLY A 217 6.67 9.05 -2.74
C GLY A 217 5.79 7.95 -2.14
N TYR A 218 4.55 8.27 -1.75
CA TYR A 218 3.59 7.26 -1.28
C TYR A 218 3.24 6.24 -2.37
N SER A 219 3.04 6.68 -3.62
CA SER A 219 2.73 5.77 -4.74
C SER A 219 3.91 4.82 -5.04
N ILE A 220 5.14 5.31 -4.97
CA ILE A 220 6.35 4.48 -5.11
C ILE A 220 6.46 3.48 -3.96
N ALA A 221 6.24 3.92 -2.72
CA ALA A 221 6.28 3.04 -1.56
C ALA A 221 5.21 1.94 -1.65
N LYS A 222 3.99 2.26 -2.11
CA LYS A 222 2.95 1.27 -2.39
C LYS A 222 3.37 0.29 -3.49
N ALA A 223 3.97 0.76 -4.58
CA ALA A 223 4.45 -0.08 -5.66
C ALA A 223 5.58 -1.02 -5.21
N ALA A 224 6.52 -0.53 -4.38
CA ALA A 224 7.59 -1.37 -3.81
C ALA A 224 7.01 -2.46 -2.90
N ALA A 225 6.07 -2.08 -2.02
CA ALA A 225 5.42 -3.02 -1.12
C ALA A 225 4.57 -4.06 -1.88
N LYS A 226 3.99 -3.67 -3.02
CA LYS A 226 3.26 -4.55 -3.94
C LYS A 226 4.17 -5.63 -4.53
N GLU A 227 5.43 -5.28 -4.81
CA GLU A 227 6.47 -6.19 -5.30
C GLU A 227 7.26 -6.90 -4.18
N ASP A 228 6.66 -7.02 -3.00
CA ASP A 228 7.15 -7.81 -1.86
C ASP A 228 8.41 -7.28 -1.14
N ALA A 229 8.74 -5.99 -1.32
CA ALA A 229 9.80 -5.34 -0.54
C ALA A 229 9.39 -5.10 0.92
N GLU A 230 10.34 -5.10 1.85
CA GLU A 230 10.17 -4.45 3.15
C GLU A 230 10.31 -2.93 2.97
N VAL A 231 9.22 -2.18 3.15
CA VAL A 231 9.19 -0.74 2.85
C VAL A 231 9.09 0.09 4.11
N ILE A 232 9.97 1.09 4.23
CA ILE A 232 9.87 2.16 5.22
C ILE A 232 9.64 3.48 4.49
N LEU A 233 8.48 4.10 4.72
CA LEU A 233 8.15 5.41 4.21
C LEU A 233 8.40 6.48 5.28
N ILE A 234 9.42 7.32 5.06
CA ILE A 234 9.68 8.51 5.88
C ILE A 234 8.82 9.65 5.35
N SER A 235 7.79 10.06 6.07
CA SER A 235 6.77 10.97 5.55
C SER A 235 6.51 12.17 6.46
N THR A 236 6.31 13.34 5.86
CA THR A 236 5.76 14.54 6.54
C THR A 236 4.24 14.60 6.52
N GLU A 237 3.61 13.76 5.68
CA GLU A 237 2.18 13.65 5.53
C GLU A 237 1.66 12.35 6.16
N ASN A 238 0.36 12.35 6.50
CA ASN A 238 -0.31 11.16 7.03
C ASN A 238 -0.87 10.33 5.88
N PHE A 239 -0.42 9.08 5.78
CA PHE A 239 -0.97 8.09 4.87
C PHE A 239 -1.45 6.86 5.64
N GLU A 240 -2.35 6.09 5.03
CA GLU A 240 -2.78 4.80 5.57
C GLU A 240 -1.72 3.72 5.27
N GLU A 241 -1.44 2.86 6.25
CA GLU A 241 -0.64 1.65 6.06
C GLU A 241 -1.55 0.58 5.47
N ILE A 242 -1.49 0.42 4.14
CA ILE A 242 -2.39 -0.47 3.40
C ILE A 242 -1.80 -1.88 3.26
N TYR A 243 -0.48 -2.02 3.39
CA TYR A 243 0.22 -3.31 3.31
C TYR A 243 1.03 -3.58 4.58
N GLU A 244 1.04 -4.83 5.07
CA GLU A 244 1.78 -5.21 6.29
C GLU A 244 3.30 -4.95 6.17
N ASN A 245 3.84 -5.05 4.96
CA ASN A 245 5.25 -4.80 4.65
C ASN A 245 5.55 -3.32 4.34
N LEU A 246 4.63 -2.39 4.61
CA LEU A 246 4.82 -0.94 4.48
C LEU A 246 4.63 -0.25 5.83
N LYS A 247 5.73 0.24 6.42
CA LYS A 247 5.72 0.99 7.68
C LYS A 247 5.94 2.47 7.44
N ILE A 248 5.22 3.34 8.16
CA ILE A 248 5.36 4.79 8.04
C ILE A 248 6.09 5.38 9.24
N LYS A 249 7.23 6.04 8.99
CA LYS A 249 7.97 6.83 9.98
C LYS A 249 7.65 8.32 9.79
N LYS A 250 6.88 8.89 10.71
CA LYS A 250 6.49 10.30 10.64
C LYS A 250 7.64 11.23 11.06
N VAL A 251 7.84 12.29 10.27
CA VAL A 251 8.78 13.39 10.53
C VAL A 251 8.11 14.71 10.16
N LYS A 252 8.68 15.85 10.54
CA LYS A 252 8.14 17.18 10.17
C LYS A 252 9.15 18.05 9.45
N THR A 253 10.38 18.11 9.97
CA THR A 253 11.43 19.02 9.51
C THR A 253 12.46 18.33 8.64
N ALA A 254 13.26 19.09 7.88
CA ALA A 254 14.40 18.58 7.14
C ALA A 254 15.41 17.87 8.05
N ASN A 255 15.64 18.36 9.27
CA ASN A 255 16.57 17.74 10.22
C ASN A 255 16.05 16.40 10.76
N GLU A 256 14.76 16.29 11.04
CA GLU A 256 14.15 15.02 11.43
C GLU A 256 14.20 14.01 10.29
N MET A 257 13.86 14.44 9.07
CA MET A 257 13.94 13.60 7.87
C MET A 257 15.36 13.14 7.60
N ARG A 258 16.36 14.04 7.74
CA ARG A 258 17.78 13.70 7.63
C ARG A 258 18.17 12.62 8.64
N SER A 259 17.85 12.84 9.91
CA SER A 259 18.20 11.92 10.99
C SER A 259 17.60 10.54 10.72
N ALA A 260 16.30 10.50 10.38
CA ALA A 260 15.63 9.25 10.02
C ALA A 260 16.24 8.56 8.79
N SER A 261 16.64 9.34 7.78
CA SER A 261 17.23 8.82 6.54
C SER A 261 18.59 8.19 6.81
N LEU A 262 19.47 8.90 7.54
CA LEU A 262 20.81 8.41 7.87
C LEU A 262 20.77 7.16 8.75
N THR A 263 19.85 7.08 9.72
CA THR A 263 19.70 5.87 10.55
C THR A 263 19.31 4.63 9.72
N LEU A 264 18.56 4.80 8.64
CA LEU A 264 18.04 3.69 7.84
C LEU A 264 18.89 3.39 6.59
N TYR A 265 19.87 4.23 6.28
CA TYR A 265 20.55 4.19 4.98
C TYR A 265 21.42 2.95 4.80
N ASP A 266 22.20 2.58 5.82
CA ASP A 266 23.12 1.44 5.75
C ASP A 266 22.39 0.10 5.57
N GLU A 267 21.14 -0.01 6.04
CA GLU A 267 20.32 -1.22 5.94
C GLU A 267 19.48 -1.30 4.66
N ALA A 268 19.36 -0.21 3.90
CA ALA A 268 18.53 -0.17 2.72
C ALA A 268 19.23 -0.83 1.52
N ASP A 269 18.50 -1.60 0.72
CA ASP A 269 18.96 -1.97 -0.63
C ASP A 269 18.71 -0.82 -1.61
N VAL A 270 17.56 -0.14 -1.47
CA VAL A 270 17.13 0.97 -2.32
C VAL A 270 16.70 2.15 -1.45
N PHE A 271 17.18 3.35 -1.79
CA PHE A 271 16.78 4.58 -1.13
C PHE A 271 16.24 5.60 -2.14
N ILE A 272 15.00 6.02 -1.98
CA ILE A 272 14.28 6.89 -2.93
C ILE A 272 13.91 8.21 -2.25
N MET A 273 14.61 9.28 -2.64
CA MET A 273 14.40 10.64 -2.12
C MET A 273 13.34 11.38 -2.95
N ALA A 274 12.05 11.12 -2.67
CA ALA A 274 10.92 11.75 -3.36
C ALA A 274 10.25 12.90 -2.55
N ALA A 275 10.71 13.17 -1.33
CA ALA A 275 10.24 14.30 -0.54
C ALA A 275 10.72 15.66 -1.10
N ALA A 276 9.90 16.69 -0.93
CA ALA A 276 10.25 18.08 -1.22
C ALA A 276 10.81 18.73 0.05
N VAL A 277 12.10 18.52 0.29
CA VAL A 277 12.81 19.08 1.44
C VAL A 277 13.02 20.57 1.22
N ALA A 278 12.66 21.40 2.21
CA ALA A 278 12.89 22.84 2.15
C ALA A 278 14.38 23.16 2.20
N ASP A 279 14.87 24.01 1.28
CA ASP A 279 16.30 24.38 1.20
C ASP A 279 16.77 25.26 2.36
N TYR A 280 15.83 25.96 3.01
CA TYR A 280 16.09 26.90 4.10
C TYR A 280 15.09 26.71 5.25
N ARG A 281 15.52 27.05 6.46
CA ARG A 281 14.69 27.09 7.67
C ARG A 281 14.87 28.42 8.41
N PRO A 282 13.91 28.86 9.25
CA PRO A 282 14.12 29.97 10.16
C PRO A 282 15.33 29.73 11.05
N GLU A 283 16.20 30.74 11.18
CA GLU A 283 17.35 30.71 12.09
C GLU A 283 16.89 30.55 13.55
N LYS A 284 15.81 31.25 13.89
CA LYS A 284 15.20 31.24 15.23
C LYS A 284 13.76 30.74 15.15
N LYS A 285 13.49 29.68 15.91
CA LYS A 285 12.13 29.17 16.15
C LYS A 285 11.55 29.80 17.42
N PHE A 286 10.33 30.32 17.33
CA PHE A 286 9.64 30.92 18.47
C PHE A 286 8.72 29.90 19.16
N ALA A 287 8.77 29.82 20.49
CA ALA A 287 7.92 28.91 21.27
C ALA A 287 6.46 29.38 21.37
N LYS A 288 6.19 30.66 21.10
CA LYS A 288 4.85 31.26 21.13
C LYS A 288 4.59 31.95 19.79
N LYS A 289 3.31 32.02 19.40
CA LYS A 289 2.88 32.76 18.21
C LYS A 289 3.39 34.20 18.30
N VAL A 290 4.14 34.64 17.30
CA VAL A 290 4.66 36.01 17.26
C VAL A 290 3.48 36.97 17.11
N LYS A 291 3.30 37.83 18.13
CA LYS A 291 2.24 38.85 18.16
C LYS A 291 2.51 39.92 17.10
N LYS A 292 1.42 40.43 16.51
CA LYS A 292 1.46 41.51 15.50
C LYS A 292 1.53 42.91 16.12
N GLU A 293 1.25 43.01 17.43
CA GLU A 293 1.25 44.27 18.17
C GLU A 293 2.65 44.90 18.06
N ASN A 294 2.76 45.99 17.30
CA ASN A 294 3.98 46.79 17.04
C ASN A 294 5.00 46.22 16.03
N ILE A 295 4.57 45.34 15.09
CA ILE A 295 5.43 44.89 13.98
C ILE A 295 4.80 45.32 12.65
N GLU A 296 5.29 46.39 12.04
CA GLU A 296 4.92 46.78 10.67
C GLU A 296 5.59 45.88 9.62
N ASN A 297 6.88 45.59 9.80
CA ASN A 297 7.65 44.74 8.90
C ASN A 297 8.28 43.56 9.65
N LEU A 298 7.94 42.33 9.24
CA LEU A 298 8.51 41.11 9.81
C LEU A 298 9.68 40.63 8.95
N CYS A 299 10.90 40.70 9.51
CA CYS A 299 12.09 40.10 8.89
C CYS A 299 12.35 38.72 9.51
N ILE A 300 12.52 37.69 8.66
CA ILE A 300 12.84 36.32 9.08
C ILE A 300 14.20 35.96 8.50
N ASN A 301 15.21 35.80 9.36
CA ASN A 301 16.50 35.27 8.94
C ASN A 301 16.38 33.78 8.65
N LEU A 302 16.90 33.36 7.50
CA LEU A 302 16.88 31.98 7.04
C LEU A 302 18.29 31.41 7.00
N VAL A 303 18.44 30.18 7.48
CA VAL A 303 19.67 29.40 7.40
C VAL A 303 19.45 28.17 6.52
N LYS A 304 20.49 27.75 5.82
CA LYS A 304 20.43 26.63 4.88
C LYS A 304 20.14 25.31 5.61
N ASN A 305 19.26 24.50 5.05
CA ASN A 305 19.03 23.12 5.48
C ASN A 305 20.10 22.15 4.93
N PRO A 306 20.28 21.00 5.58
CA PRO A 306 21.19 19.99 5.07
C PRO A 306 20.70 19.42 3.73
N ASP A 307 21.62 19.25 2.78
CA ASP A 307 21.32 18.53 1.53
C ASP A 307 21.40 17.02 1.78
N ILE A 308 20.27 16.45 2.22
CA ILE A 308 20.16 15.03 2.58
C ILE A 308 20.61 14.14 1.41
N LEU A 309 20.18 14.43 0.19
CA LEU A 309 20.50 13.61 -0.99
C LEU A 309 22.00 13.60 -1.29
N MET A 310 22.67 14.75 -1.16
CA MET A 310 24.12 14.85 -1.29
C MET A 310 24.83 14.04 -0.20
N GLU A 311 24.35 14.10 1.03
CA GLU A 311 24.95 13.41 2.17
C GLU A 311 24.82 11.88 2.05
N LEU A 312 23.64 11.39 1.63
CA LEU A 312 23.44 9.98 1.29
C LEU A 312 24.38 9.55 0.16
N GLY A 313 24.48 10.34 -0.91
CA GLY A 313 25.39 10.08 -2.03
C GLY A 313 26.86 9.98 -1.63
N LYS A 314 27.31 10.79 -0.66
CA LYS A 314 28.67 10.70 -0.08
C LYS A 314 28.88 9.44 0.75
N ASN A 315 27.84 9.00 1.46
CA ASN A 315 27.88 7.83 2.35
C ASN A 315 27.53 6.52 1.64
N LYS A 316 27.20 6.57 0.35
CA LYS A 316 26.76 5.44 -0.45
C LYS A 316 27.85 4.37 -0.55
N LYS A 317 27.50 3.14 -0.19
CA LYS A 317 28.38 1.96 -0.27
C LYS A 317 27.87 1.00 -1.35
N THR A 318 26.66 0.50 -1.16
CA THR A 318 26.02 -0.51 -2.02
C THR A 318 24.58 -0.16 -2.38
N GLN A 319 24.02 0.87 -1.74
CA GLN A 319 22.62 1.27 -1.90
C GLN A 319 22.33 1.76 -3.32
N PHE A 320 21.20 1.36 -3.89
CA PHE A 320 20.66 1.99 -5.10
C PHE A 320 19.96 3.30 -4.72
N LEU A 321 20.57 4.43 -5.05
CA LEU A 321 20.14 5.76 -4.63
C LEU A 321 19.43 6.50 -5.76
N VAL A 322 18.15 6.83 -5.52
CA VAL A 322 17.28 7.53 -6.45
C VAL A 322 16.95 8.93 -5.92
N GLY A 323 17.16 9.95 -6.74
CA GLY A 323 16.77 11.32 -6.44
C GLY A 323 15.57 11.80 -7.26
N PHE A 324 14.86 12.80 -6.76
CA PHE A 324 13.90 13.58 -7.55
C PHE A 324 14.40 15.00 -7.77
N ALA A 325 14.10 15.55 -8.93
CA ALA A 325 14.34 16.95 -9.26
C ALA A 325 13.10 17.54 -9.92
N ALA A 326 12.78 18.77 -9.57
CA ALA A 326 11.84 19.61 -10.31
C ALA A 326 12.69 20.73 -10.92
N GLU A 327 12.68 20.89 -12.25
CA GLU A 327 13.37 21.99 -12.92
C GLU A 327 12.41 22.66 -13.90
N THR A 328 12.57 23.97 -14.05
CA THR A 328 11.79 24.78 -15.00
C THR A 328 12.53 24.98 -16.33
N ASN A 329 13.87 24.92 -16.34
CA ASN A 329 14.72 25.17 -17.50
C ASN A 329 15.81 24.10 -17.61
N ASN A 330 16.16 23.70 -18.83
CA ASN A 330 17.25 22.76 -19.14
C ASN A 330 17.23 21.48 -18.28
N LEU A 331 16.05 20.88 -18.13
CA LEU A 331 15.74 19.74 -17.24
C LEU A 331 16.78 18.61 -17.33
N ILE A 332 17.14 18.20 -18.55
CA ILE A 332 18.06 17.07 -18.78
C ILE A 332 19.50 17.40 -18.38
N GLU A 333 20.02 18.57 -18.79
CA GLU A 333 21.39 18.96 -18.49
C GLU A 333 21.60 19.16 -16.99
N ASN A 334 20.66 19.84 -16.33
CA ASN A 334 20.67 20.03 -14.88
C ASN A 334 20.49 18.68 -14.15
N GLY A 335 19.68 17.79 -14.70
CA GLY A 335 19.50 16.44 -14.20
C GLY A 335 20.79 15.62 -14.21
N LEU A 336 21.50 15.58 -15.34
CA LEU A 336 22.79 14.89 -15.48
C LEU A 336 23.84 15.44 -14.51
N LYS A 337 23.93 16.77 -14.34
CA LYS A 337 24.82 17.40 -13.35
C LYS A 337 24.47 16.97 -11.93
N LYS A 338 23.19 16.98 -11.56
CA LYS A 338 22.71 16.62 -10.21
C LYS A 338 22.95 15.12 -9.92
N LEU A 339 22.69 14.25 -10.90
CA LEU A 339 22.95 12.81 -10.85
C LEU A 339 24.42 12.52 -10.52
N LYS A 340 25.35 13.13 -11.27
CA LYS A 340 26.80 12.97 -11.06
C LYS A 340 27.25 13.57 -9.72
N ASN A 341 26.87 14.81 -9.45
CA ASN A 341 27.32 15.54 -8.25
C ASN A 341 26.84 14.88 -6.95
N LYS A 342 25.67 14.23 -6.97
CA LYS A 342 25.08 13.57 -5.80
C LYS A 342 25.28 12.04 -5.81
N ASN A 343 26.11 11.50 -6.70
CA ASN A 343 26.41 10.05 -6.79
C ASN A 343 25.16 9.15 -6.88
N LEU A 344 24.17 9.57 -7.68
CA LEU A 344 22.90 8.86 -7.85
C LEU A 344 23.03 7.73 -8.88
N ASP A 345 22.23 6.68 -8.72
CA ASP A 345 22.06 5.66 -9.77
C ASP A 345 20.96 6.03 -10.75
N MET A 346 19.96 6.79 -10.26
CA MET A 346 18.83 7.23 -11.04
C MET A 346 18.32 8.58 -10.53
N LEU A 347 17.92 9.45 -11.45
CA LEU A 347 17.27 10.72 -11.15
C LEU A 347 15.94 10.83 -11.90
N ILE A 348 14.88 11.15 -11.17
CA ILE A 348 13.55 11.39 -11.73
C ILE A 348 13.38 12.90 -11.86
N ALA A 349 13.40 13.38 -13.09
CA ALA A 349 13.30 14.79 -13.42
C ALA A 349 11.86 15.13 -13.84
N ASN A 350 11.18 15.93 -13.02
CA ASN A 350 9.83 16.41 -13.27
C ASN A 350 9.88 17.73 -14.05
N ASP A 351 9.17 17.82 -15.17
CA ASP A 351 8.97 19.08 -15.88
C ASP A 351 7.80 19.85 -15.28
N VAL A 352 8.06 20.73 -14.30
CA VAL A 352 7.00 21.48 -13.60
C VAL A 352 6.41 22.63 -14.39
N THR A 353 6.87 22.86 -15.64
CA THR A 353 6.31 23.91 -16.51
C THR A 353 5.06 23.45 -17.26
N GLN A 354 4.83 22.13 -17.34
CA GLN A 354 3.71 21.57 -18.08
C GLN A 354 2.46 21.35 -17.19
N SER A 355 1.28 21.62 -17.75
CA SER A 355 0.02 21.46 -17.04
C SER A 355 -0.26 20.00 -16.63
N GLY A 356 -0.30 19.78 -15.31
CA GLY A 356 -0.51 18.47 -14.71
C GLY A 356 0.77 17.73 -14.31
N ALA A 357 1.93 18.36 -14.42
CA ALA A 357 3.19 17.86 -13.86
C ALA A 357 3.48 18.45 -12.47
N GLY A 358 4.19 17.69 -11.64
CA GLY A 358 4.71 18.20 -10.36
C GLY A 358 3.77 18.16 -9.15
N PHE A 359 3.75 19.27 -8.42
CA PHE A 359 3.15 19.41 -7.09
C PHE A 359 1.62 19.46 -7.13
N GLU A 360 0.99 19.01 -6.04
CA GLU A 360 -0.48 19.01 -5.82
C GLU A 360 -1.37 18.36 -6.91
N SER A 361 -0.79 17.72 -7.92
CA SER A 361 -1.49 16.97 -8.97
C SER A 361 -1.52 15.46 -8.69
N LYS A 362 -2.51 14.75 -9.26
CA LYS A 362 -2.58 13.28 -9.31
C LYS A 362 -1.74 12.67 -10.44
N THR A 363 -1.31 13.49 -11.40
CA THR A 363 -0.49 13.07 -12.55
C THR A 363 0.93 13.60 -12.46
N ASN A 364 1.83 13.06 -13.28
CA ASN A 364 3.17 13.59 -13.46
C ASN A 364 3.66 13.39 -14.89
N ILE A 365 4.67 14.17 -15.29
CA ILE A 365 5.40 14.04 -16.55
C ILE A 365 6.87 14.03 -16.17
N VAL A 366 7.58 12.94 -16.50
CA VAL A 366 8.94 12.73 -15.99
C VAL A 366 9.88 12.21 -17.06
N SER A 367 11.14 12.59 -16.92
CA SER A 367 12.26 11.89 -17.55
C SER A 367 13.06 11.17 -16.48
N VAL A 368 13.33 9.89 -16.72
CA VAL A 368 14.18 9.06 -15.87
C VAL A 368 15.57 9.07 -16.45
N ILE A 369 16.52 9.61 -15.70
CA ILE A 369 17.92 9.73 -16.09
C ILE A 369 18.72 8.70 -15.29
N TYR A 370 19.44 7.83 -15.98
CA TYR A 370 20.24 6.75 -15.37
C TYR A 370 21.72 7.15 -15.28
N LYS A 371 22.47 6.46 -14.40
CA LYS A 371 23.91 6.68 -14.18
C LYS A 371 24.77 6.60 -15.42
N ASP A 372 24.40 5.74 -16.37
CA ASP A 372 25.07 5.55 -17.67
C ASP A 372 24.75 6.67 -18.68
N GLY A 373 23.89 7.62 -18.33
CA GLY A 373 23.44 8.70 -19.19
C GLY A 373 22.22 8.36 -20.05
N LYS A 374 21.69 7.13 -19.97
CA LYS A 374 20.42 6.79 -20.63
C LYS A 374 19.29 7.64 -20.08
N ILE A 375 18.32 7.96 -20.94
CA ILE A 375 17.14 8.74 -20.59
C ILE A 375 15.90 8.05 -21.13
N ASP A 376 14.95 7.73 -20.24
CA ASP A 376 13.60 7.29 -20.62
C ASP A 376 12.60 8.41 -20.31
N SER A 377 11.87 8.89 -21.32
CA SER A 377 10.83 9.92 -21.13
C SER A 377 9.44 9.30 -21.08
N TYR A 378 8.65 9.72 -20.10
CA TYR A 378 7.28 9.25 -19.90
C TYR A 378 6.28 10.40 -20.10
N PRO A 379 5.20 10.19 -20.87
CA PRO A 379 4.16 11.18 -21.05
C PRO A 379 3.37 11.36 -19.74
N LYS A 380 2.40 12.27 -19.77
CA LYS A 380 1.48 12.48 -18.64
C LYS A 380 0.78 11.19 -18.26
N MET A 381 0.98 10.76 -17.03
CA MET A 381 0.33 9.58 -16.46
C MET A 381 0.04 9.76 -14.98
N SER A 382 -0.70 8.83 -14.38
CA SER A 382 -0.99 8.91 -12.95
C SER A 382 0.28 8.63 -12.12
N LYS A 383 0.36 9.23 -10.92
CA LYS A 383 1.45 8.95 -9.97
C LYS A 383 1.49 7.48 -9.52
N ILE A 384 0.35 6.79 -9.58
CA ILE A 384 0.24 5.35 -9.27
C ILE A 384 0.96 4.54 -10.35
N GLU A 385 0.58 4.72 -11.62
CA GLU A 385 1.22 4.03 -12.74
C GLU A 385 2.72 4.35 -12.82
N LEU A 386 3.08 5.61 -12.61
CA LEU A 386 4.48 6.00 -12.58
C LEU A 386 5.23 5.31 -11.44
N GLY A 387 4.63 5.17 -10.25
CA GLY A 387 5.21 4.42 -9.14
C GLY A 387 5.54 2.97 -9.52
N GLU A 388 4.61 2.29 -10.19
CA GLU A 388 4.81 0.91 -10.67
C GLU A 388 5.93 0.83 -11.72
N ILE A 389 5.98 1.77 -12.68
CA ILE A 389 7.05 1.83 -13.68
C ILE A 389 8.41 2.03 -13.02
N LEU A 390 8.53 3.00 -12.10
CA LEU A 390 9.78 3.28 -11.42
C LEU A 390 10.30 2.08 -10.64
N ILE A 391 9.41 1.34 -9.97
CA ILE A 391 9.78 0.12 -9.25
C ILE A 391 10.25 -0.99 -10.18
N ASN A 392 9.59 -1.20 -11.34
CA ASN A 392 10.08 -2.14 -12.34
C ASN A 392 11.49 -1.76 -12.85
N LYS A 393 11.74 -0.47 -13.10
CA LYS A 393 13.05 0.00 -13.56
C LYS A 393 14.13 -0.15 -12.49
N ILE A 394 13.81 0.15 -11.24
CA ILE A 394 14.71 -0.05 -10.11
C ILE A 394 15.04 -1.53 -9.97
N SER A 395 14.03 -2.41 -9.95
CA SER A 395 14.25 -3.85 -9.85
C SER A 395 15.15 -4.37 -10.97
N SER A 396 14.91 -3.97 -12.21
CA SER A 396 15.73 -4.39 -13.37
C SER A 396 17.18 -3.92 -13.28
N ALA A 397 17.46 -2.85 -12.53
CA ALA A 397 18.81 -2.30 -12.34
C ALA A 397 19.53 -2.87 -11.11
N LEU A 398 18.83 -3.67 -10.29
CA LEU A 398 19.41 -4.40 -9.15
C LEU A 398 19.87 -5.81 -9.52
N GLU A 399 19.40 -6.33 -10.66
CA GLU A 399 19.92 -7.55 -11.31
C GLU A 399 21.30 -7.28 -11.94
#